data_AF-A0A0V0J1H4-F1
#
_entry.id   AF-A0A0V0J1H4-F1
#
_cell.length_a   1.000
_cell.length_b   1.000
_cell.length_c   1.000
_cell.angle_alpha   90.00
_cell.angle_beta   90.00
_cell.angle_gamma   90.00
#
_symmetry.space_group_name_H-M   'P 1'
#
loop_
_entity.id
_entity.type
_entity.pdbx_description
1 polymer ?
#
loop_
_entity_poly.entity_id
_entity_poly.type
_entity_poly.pdbx_seq_one_letter_code
_entity_poly.pdbx_strand_id
1 'polypeptide(L)'
;MILLLKKFQTAIISTMNETLTNEYGKLGLVTDAWNFVQSKLRCCAVLDNGWLAYSGSWWDRSVNVDIFAMSSKLSENSYFYKLVPVSCCITLIDPLTGWPTNFYRSITQCQNWQYGPPRFANGAHNDAIYYRGCYSAIKSYLERYSGPIGGLAIFIFFLLLFAIVCSVLLLRNMDRSMRQAKVPL
;
A
#
# COMPACT_ATOMS: atom_id res chain seq x y z
N MET A 1 -8.41 -18.04 -17.97
CA MET A 1 -8.03 -17.67 -16.59
C MET A 1 -6.67 -16.95 -16.52
N ILE A 2 -5.57 -17.51 -17.03
CA ILE A 2 -4.23 -16.88 -16.97
C ILE A 2 -4.16 -15.51 -17.66
N LEU A 3 -4.81 -15.33 -18.81
CA LEU A 3 -4.83 -14.06 -19.54
C LEU A 3 -5.54 -12.94 -18.75
N LEU A 4 -6.62 -13.28 -18.05
CA LEU A 4 -7.36 -12.34 -17.21
C LEU A 4 -6.54 -11.91 -16.01
N LEU A 5 -5.85 -12.86 -15.36
CA LEU A 5 -4.96 -12.58 -14.25
C LEU A 5 -3.86 -11.60 -14.68
N LYS A 6 -3.21 -11.84 -15.82
CA LYS A 6 -2.18 -10.94 -16.36
C LYS A 6 -2.73 -9.54 -16.62
N LYS A 7 -3.89 -9.41 -17.26
CA LYS A 7 -4.53 -8.10 -17.50
C LYS A 7 -4.83 -7.35 -16.20
N PHE A 8 -5.32 -8.06 -15.19
CA PHE A 8 -5.59 -7.48 -13.88
C PHE A 8 -4.32 -6.99 -13.17
N GLN A 9 -3.25 -7.77 -13.22
CA GLN A 9 -1.94 -7.38 -12.67
C GLN A 9 -1.40 -6.12 -13.35
N THR A 10 -1.46 -6.04 -14.68
CA THR A 10 -1.05 -4.84 -15.43
C THR A 10 -1.87 -3.62 -15.05
N ALA A 11 -3.19 -3.77 -14.89
CA ALA A 11 -4.07 -2.68 -14.47
C ALA A 11 -3.69 -2.15 -13.08
N ILE A 12 -3.44 -3.05 -12.12
CA ILE A 12 -2.99 -2.65 -10.77
C ILE A 12 -1.67 -1.87 -10.84
N ILE A 13 -0.66 -2.40 -11.53
CA ILE A 13 0.65 -1.75 -11.65
C ILE A 13 0.49 -0.37 -12.30
N SER A 14 -0.34 -0.25 -13.33
CA SER A 14 -0.63 1.02 -14.00
C SER A 14 -1.23 2.04 -13.04
N THR A 15 -2.29 1.67 -12.30
CA THR A 15 -2.94 2.57 -11.32
C THR A 15 -1.99 2.93 -10.18
N MET A 16 -1.17 1.99 -9.71
CA MET A 16 -0.15 2.28 -8.70
C MET A 16 0.89 3.28 -9.23
N ASN A 17 1.36 3.14 -10.47
CA ASN A 17 2.31 4.10 -11.06
C ASN A 17 1.68 5.48 -11.22
N GLU A 18 0.42 5.54 -11.67
CA GLU A 18 -0.31 6.80 -11.85
C GLU A 18 -0.49 7.55 -10.53
N THR A 19 -1.00 6.86 -9.50
CA THR A 19 -1.21 7.46 -8.18
C THR A 19 0.12 7.86 -7.51
N LEU A 20 1.18 7.06 -7.67
CA LEU A 20 2.51 7.40 -7.16
C LEU A 20 3.10 8.63 -7.85
N THR A 21 2.96 8.74 -9.17
CA THR A 21 3.60 9.81 -9.94
C THR A 21 2.82 11.13 -9.84
N ASN A 22 1.49 11.08 -9.90
CA ASN A 22 0.64 12.26 -10.09
C ASN A 22 -0.09 12.73 -8.83
N GLU A 23 -0.32 11.84 -7.86
CA GLU A 23 -1.21 12.12 -6.72
C GLU A 23 -0.51 12.02 -5.36
N TYR A 24 0.53 11.20 -5.24
CA TYR A 24 1.32 11.10 -4.03
C TYR A 24 1.98 12.44 -3.69
N GLY A 25 1.85 12.87 -2.44
CA GLY A 25 2.20 14.21 -1.97
C GLY A 25 1.11 15.26 -2.21
N LYS A 26 0.30 15.12 -3.27
CA LYS A 26 -0.72 16.10 -3.66
C LYS A 26 -2.00 15.92 -2.89
N LEU A 27 -2.49 14.69 -2.84
CA LEU A 27 -3.75 14.31 -2.18
C LEU A 27 -3.40 13.63 -0.84
N GLY A 28 -3.89 14.18 0.27
CA GLY A 28 -3.61 13.67 1.61
C GLY A 28 -3.97 12.18 1.76
N LEU A 29 -5.19 11.80 1.34
CA LEU A 29 -5.66 10.41 1.40
C LEU A 29 -4.74 9.44 0.63
N VAL A 30 -4.31 9.82 -0.57
CA VAL A 30 -3.42 8.99 -1.40
C VAL A 30 -2.03 8.92 -0.78
N THR A 31 -1.57 10.01 -0.21
CA THR A 31 -0.28 10.10 0.51
C THR A 31 -0.26 9.19 1.73
N ASP A 32 -1.33 9.21 2.54
CA ASP A 32 -1.47 8.38 3.72
C ASP A 32 -1.56 6.90 3.36
N ALA A 33 -2.33 6.57 2.31
CA ALA A 33 -2.41 5.20 1.79
C ALA A 33 -1.04 4.68 1.34
N TRP A 34 -0.28 5.47 0.58
CA TRP A 34 1.06 5.11 0.15
C TRP A 34 2.03 4.96 1.32
N ASN A 35 2.03 5.91 2.27
CA ASN A 35 2.89 5.85 3.46
C ASN A 35 2.58 4.61 4.30
N PHE A 36 1.29 4.28 4.46
CA PHE A 36 0.85 3.09 5.17
C PHE A 36 1.33 1.81 4.46
N VAL A 37 1.10 1.69 3.15
CA VAL A 37 1.51 0.51 2.37
C VAL A 37 3.03 0.33 2.41
N GLN A 38 3.80 1.40 2.14
CA GLN A 38 5.27 1.36 2.13
C GLN A 38 5.84 0.96 3.50
N SER A 39 5.33 1.57 4.58
CA SER A 39 5.80 1.27 5.94
C SER A 39 5.40 -0.12 6.43
N LYS A 40 4.15 -0.54 6.20
CA LYS A 40 3.63 -1.83 6.69
C LYS A 40 4.13 -3.02 5.89
N LEU A 41 4.25 -2.87 4.57
CA LEU A 41 4.74 -3.94 3.69
C LEU A 41 6.26 -3.90 3.49
N ARG A 42 6.96 -2.91 4.06
CA ARG A 42 8.41 -2.75 3.98
C ARG A 42 8.87 -2.74 2.52
N CYS A 43 8.28 -1.83 1.76
CA CYS A 43 8.46 -1.71 0.32
C CYS A 43 8.69 -0.26 -0.09
N CYS A 44 9.27 -0.07 -1.26
CA CYS A 44 9.44 1.24 -1.88
C CYS A 44 9.07 1.16 -3.36
N ALA A 45 8.40 2.22 -3.85
CA ALA A 45 7.86 2.30 -5.20
C ALA A 45 6.91 1.14 -5.57
N VAL A 46 6.48 1.10 -6.83
CA VAL A 46 5.54 0.08 -7.31
C VAL A 46 6.23 -1.25 -7.52
N LEU A 47 7.31 -1.24 -8.30
CA LEU A 47 8.09 -2.42 -8.69
C LEU A 47 9.41 -2.47 -7.92
N ASP A 48 10.01 -3.66 -7.86
CA ASP A 48 11.32 -3.85 -7.25
C ASP A 48 12.34 -2.92 -7.92
N ASN A 49 13.14 -2.24 -7.11
CA ASN A 49 14.08 -1.21 -7.55
C ASN A 49 13.46 0.01 -8.27
N GLY A 50 12.15 0.22 -8.10
CA GLY A 50 11.39 1.25 -8.81
C GLY A 50 11.48 2.67 -8.23
N TRP A 51 12.40 2.95 -7.30
CA TRP A 51 12.51 4.26 -6.62
C TRP A 51 12.73 5.44 -7.59
N LEU A 52 13.24 5.20 -8.80
CA LEU A 52 13.36 6.24 -9.82
C LEU A 52 12.00 6.82 -10.24
N ALA A 53 10.89 6.11 -9.97
CA ALA A 53 9.53 6.61 -10.22
C ALA A 53 9.18 7.86 -9.38
N TYR A 54 9.90 8.13 -8.29
CA TYR A 54 9.72 9.39 -7.56
C TYR A 54 10.33 10.57 -8.32
N SER A 55 11.39 10.37 -9.11
CA SER A 55 12.02 11.46 -9.86
C SER A 55 11.02 12.09 -10.83
N GLY A 56 10.79 13.39 -10.71
CA GLY A 56 9.85 14.14 -11.54
C GLY A 56 8.37 13.98 -11.17
N SER A 57 8.05 13.12 -10.19
CA SER A 57 6.70 12.99 -9.60
C SER A 57 6.25 14.28 -8.94
N TRP A 58 4.95 14.38 -8.64
CA TRP A 58 4.42 15.51 -7.88
C TRP A 58 5.11 15.63 -6.51
N TRP A 59 5.28 14.50 -5.82
CA TRP A 59 5.97 14.46 -4.53
C TRP A 59 7.36 15.07 -4.61
N ASP A 60 8.19 14.63 -5.57
CA ASP A 60 9.56 15.11 -5.75
C ASP A 60 9.63 16.63 -5.99
N ARG A 61 8.74 17.16 -6.85
CA ARG A 61 8.67 18.62 -7.10
C ARG A 61 8.23 19.39 -5.86
N SER A 62 7.34 18.82 -5.06
CA SER A 62 6.81 19.48 -3.86
C SER A 62 7.80 19.51 -2.70
N VAL A 63 8.56 18.43 -2.48
CA VAL A 63 9.47 18.31 -1.34
C VAL A 63 10.86 18.89 -1.60
N ASN A 64 11.27 18.98 -2.87
CA ASN A 64 12.57 19.50 -3.29
C ASN A 64 12.48 20.90 -3.92
N VAL A 65 11.50 21.70 -3.50
CA VAL A 65 11.41 23.11 -3.90
C VAL A 65 12.58 23.91 -3.32
N ASP A 66 13.17 24.79 -4.13
CA ASP A 66 14.14 25.76 -3.64
C ASP A 66 13.41 26.88 -2.88
N ILE A 67 13.67 26.99 -1.58
CA ILE A 67 13.03 27.98 -0.71
C ILE A 67 13.41 29.43 -1.06
N PHE A 68 14.56 29.64 -1.70
CA PHE A 68 15.04 30.97 -2.11
C PHE A 68 14.61 31.31 -3.54
N ALA A 69 14.31 30.30 -4.34
CA ALA A 69 13.81 30.43 -5.70
C ALA A 69 12.60 29.49 -5.90
N MET A 70 11.46 29.88 -5.32
CA MET A 70 10.24 29.07 -5.16
C MET A 70 9.66 28.48 -6.47
N SER A 71 10.09 28.98 -7.63
CA SER A 71 9.75 28.47 -8.96
C SER A 71 10.72 27.40 -9.49
N SER A 72 11.74 27.05 -8.72
CA SER A 72 12.81 26.14 -9.10
C SER A 72 12.96 24.98 -8.12
N LYS A 73 13.52 23.88 -8.63
CA LYS A 73 13.78 22.66 -7.89
C LYS A 73 15.24 22.66 -7.43
N LEU A 74 15.50 22.22 -6.21
CA LEU A 74 16.85 22.01 -5.70
C LEU A 74 17.66 21.14 -6.65
N SER A 75 18.95 21.44 -6.78
CA SER A 75 19.87 20.58 -7.52
C SER A 75 19.87 19.17 -6.94
N GLU A 76 19.85 18.14 -7.78
CA GLU A 76 19.98 16.73 -7.36
C GLU A 76 21.32 16.43 -6.65
N ASN A 77 22.32 17.31 -6.82
CA ASN A 77 23.59 17.25 -6.08
C ASN A 77 23.51 17.85 -4.67
N SER A 78 22.42 18.55 -4.34
CA SER A 78 22.26 19.17 -3.04
C SER A 78 22.14 18.13 -1.94
N TYR A 79 22.79 18.38 -0.81
CA TYR A 79 22.63 17.57 0.40
C TYR A 79 21.18 17.54 0.91
N PHE A 80 20.39 18.58 0.58
CA PHE A 80 18.99 18.68 1.00
C PHE A 80 18.01 18.00 0.03
N TYR A 81 18.49 17.51 -1.12
CA TYR A 81 17.65 16.87 -2.13
C TYR A 81 17.21 15.47 -1.69
N LYS A 82 15.91 15.25 -1.52
CA LYS A 82 15.32 13.97 -1.09
C LYS A 82 14.88 13.14 -2.30
N LEU A 83 15.48 11.96 -2.46
CA LEU A 83 15.20 11.08 -3.61
C LEU A 83 13.95 10.20 -3.43
N VAL A 84 13.60 9.87 -2.19
CA VAL A 84 12.46 8.99 -1.86
C VAL A 84 11.77 9.46 -0.57
N PRO A 85 10.49 9.13 -0.35
CA PRO A 85 9.82 9.43 0.91
C PRO A 85 10.37 8.64 2.08
N VAL A 86 10.19 9.17 3.30
CA VAL A 86 10.69 8.54 4.54
C VAL A 86 10.04 7.17 4.78
N SER A 87 8.84 6.93 4.28
CA SER A 87 8.15 5.64 4.31
C SER A 87 8.86 4.54 3.51
N CYS A 88 9.75 4.87 2.57
CA CYS A 88 10.63 3.92 1.89
C CYS A 88 11.85 3.50 2.73
N CYS A 89 12.13 4.20 3.83
CA CYS A 89 13.34 3.99 4.61
C CYS A 89 13.18 2.84 5.59
N ILE A 90 14.27 2.08 5.78
CA ILE A 90 14.30 0.94 6.69
C ILE A 90 14.16 1.41 8.13
N THR A 91 13.18 0.83 8.81
CA THR A 91 13.03 0.95 10.26
C THR A 91 13.69 -0.23 10.97
N LEU A 92 14.21 0.04 12.17
CA LEU A 92 14.77 -1.00 13.02
C LEU A 92 13.67 -1.97 13.42
N ILE A 93 14.01 -3.24 13.51
CA ILE A 93 13.09 -4.29 13.93
C ILE A 93 13.26 -4.47 15.43
N ASP A 94 12.15 -4.48 16.15
CA ASP A 94 12.14 -4.86 17.55
C ASP A 94 12.51 -6.35 17.67
N PRO A 95 13.62 -6.71 18.36
CA PRO A 95 14.05 -8.10 18.46
C PRO A 95 13.07 -8.97 19.24
N LEU A 96 12.24 -8.40 20.11
CA LEU A 96 11.29 -9.16 20.94
C LEU A 96 10.02 -9.50 20.16
N THR A 97 9.55 -8.58 19.32
CA THR A 97 8.24 -8.71 18.68
C THR A 97 8.31 -8.94 17.17
N GLY A 98 9.46 -8.69 16.53
CA GLY A 98 9.65 -8.78 15.09
C GLY A 98 8.97 -7.64 14.30
N TRP A 99 8.31 -6.71 14.98
CA TRP A 99 7.61 -5.58 14.37
C TRP A 99 8.56 -4.42 14.03
N PRO A 100 8.24 -3.62 13.00
CA PRO A 100 8.98 -2.40 12.72
C PRO A 100 8.79 -1.40 13.86
N THR A 101 9.88 -0.79 14.30
CA THR A 101 9.87 0.34 15.24
C THR A 101 9.66 1.66 14.51
N ASN A 102 9.54 2.74 15.28
CA ASN A 102 9.53 4.11 14.76
C ASN A 102 10.94 4.69 14.54
N PHE A 103 11.99 3.89 14.77
CA PHE A 103 13.37 4.30 14.61
C PHE A 103 13.88 3.87 13.25
N TYR A 104 14.40 4.82 12.48
CA TYR A 104 15.00 4.56 11.18
C TYR A 104 16.46 4.13 11.34
N ARG A 105 16.94 3.26 10.44
CA ARG A 105 18.36 2.93 10.35
C ARG A 105 19.19 4.18 10.05
N SER A 106 18.84 4.89 8.97
CA SER A 106 19.44 6.18 8.60
C SER A 106 18.58 6.88 7.56
N ILE A 107 17.92 7.98 7.94
CA ILE A 107 17.09 8.77 7.01
C ILE A 107 17.95 9.42 5.94
N THR A 108 19.07 10.02 6.33
CA THR A 108 20.00 10.68 5.41
C THR A 108 20.54 9.72 4.37
N GLN A 109 20.96 8.52 4.79
CA GLN A 109 21.44 7.52 3.84
C GLN A 109 20.31 7.04 2.91
N CYS A 110 19.12 6.80 3.44
CA CYS A 110 17.97 6.42 2.63
C CYS A 110 17.63 7.44 1.54
N GLN A 111 17.60 8.74 1.89
CA GLN A 111 17.09 9.79 1.00
C GLN A 111 18.17 10.49 0.16
N ASN A 112 19.44 10.46 0.58
CA ASN A 112 20.52 11.27 0.00
C ASN A 112 21.77 10.46 -0.40
N TRP A 113 21.64 9.14 -0.58
CA TRP A 113 22.79 8.29 -0.93
C TRP A 113 23.46 8.72 -2.23
N GLN A 114 24.76 9.00 -2.17
CA GLN A 114 25.50 9.58 -3.29
C GLN A 114 26.06 8.55 -4.27
N TYR A 115 26.23 7.30 -3.86
CA TYR A 115 27.02 6.30 -4.59
C TYR A 115 26.19 5.20 -5.26
N GLY A 116 24.86 5.24 -5.14
CA GLY A 116 23.99 4.19 -5.64
C GLY A 116 22.50 4.49 -5.41
N PRO A 117 21.64 3.47 -5.26
CA PRO A 117 20.23 3.66 -4.98
C PRO A 117 19.94 4.58 -3.77
N PRO A 118 18.89 5.41 -3.79
CA PRO A 118 17.91 5.57 -4.86
C PRO A 118 18.35 6.53 -5.98
N ARG A 119 19.55 7.10 -5.92
CA ARG A 119 20.03 8.08 -6.90
C ARG A 119 20.29 7.46 -8.26
N PHE A 120 20.91 6.29 -8.25
CA PHE A 120 21.25 5.53 -9.46
C PHE A 120 20.59 4.15 -9.39
N ALA A 121 20.29 3.56 -10.55
CA ALA A 121 19.79 2.19 -10.63
C ALA A 121 20.84 1.17 -10.15
N ASN A 122 22.13 1.47 -10.38
CA ASN A 122 23.27 0.63 -10.04
C ASN A 122 24.30 1.43 -9.24
N GLY A 123 25.11 0.77 -8.43
CA GLY A 123 26.16 1.40 -7.62
C GLY A 123 26.31 0.73 -6.27
N ALA A 124 26.88 1.46 -5.30
CA ALA A 124 27.01 0.97 -3.93
C ALA A 124 25.63 0.76 -3.30
N HIS A 125 25.46 -0.38 -2.63
CA HIS A 125 24.21 -0.73 -1.97
C HIS A 125 23.88 0.28 -0.86
N ASN A 126 22.60 0.64 -0.76
CA ASN A 126 22.07 1.52 0.28
C ASN A 126 21.28 0.67 1.27
N ASP A 127 21.88 0.28 2.39
CA ASP A 127 21.23 -0.59 3.37
C ASP A 127 20.13 0.12 4.19
N ALA A 128 19.79 1.37 3.86
CA ALA A 128 18.75 2.15 4.54
C ALA A 128 17.45 2.31 3.73
N ILE A 129 17.31 1.71 2.55
CA ILE A 129 16.08 1.74 1.72
C ILE A 129 15.49 0.34 1.50
N TYR A 130 14.16 0.23 1.44
CA TYR A 130 13.49 -0.99 0.99
C TYR A 130 13.62 -1.16 -0.53
N TYR A 131 14.31 -2.22 -0.97
CA TYR A 131 14.49 -2.53 -2.40
C TYR A 131 13.26 -3.15 -3.07
N ARG A 132 12.38 -3.73 -2.25
CA ARG A 132 11.20 -4.45 -2.72
C ARG A 132 10.11 -3.48 -3.15
N GLY A 133 9.50 -3.72 -4.30
CA GLY A 133 8.32 -3.01 -4.81
C GLY A 133 7.07 -3.33 -4.02
N CYS A 134 6.20 -2.34 -3.82
CA CYS A 134 4.96 -2.54 -3.08
C CYS A 134 3.99 -3.48 -3.78
N TYR A 135 3.96 -3.51 -5.11
CA TYR A 135 3.20 -4.52 -5.84
C TYR A 135 3.73 -5.94 -5.56
N SER A 136 5.06 -6.13 -5.64
CA SER A 136 5.71 -7.41 -5.32
C SER A 136 5.47 -7.83 -3.86
N ALA A 137 5.40 -6.87 -2.92
CA ALA A 137 5.10 -7.12 -1.52
C ALA A 137 3.65 -7.55 -1.29
N ILE A 138 2.69 -6.84 -1.88
CA ILE A 138 1.27 -7.19 -1.85
C ILE A 138 1.05 -8.59 -2.44
N LYS A 139 1.64 -8.84 -3.62
CA LYS A 139 1.51 -10.13 -4.31
C LYS A 139 1.94 -11.29 -3.42
N SER A 140 3.13 -11.23 -2.82
CA SER A 140 3.57 -12.34 -1.96
C SER A 140 2.82 -12.42 -0.64
N TYR A 141 2.32 -11.30 -0.11
CA TYR A 141 1.44 -11.34 1.06
C TYR A 141 0.16 -12.12 0.73
N LEU A 142 -0.48 -11.79 -0.41
CA LEU A 142 -1.67 -12.50 -0.88
C LEU A 142 -1.37 -13.97 -1.18
N GLU A 143 -0.25 -14.29 -1.82
CA GLU A 143 0.12 -15.69 -2.07
C GLU A 143 0.28 -16.48 -0.76
N ARG A 144 0.94 -15.89 0.25
CA ARG A 144 1.15 -16.52 1.56
C ARG A 144 -0.14 -16.73 2.34
N TYR A 145 -1.05 -15.76 2.33
CA TYR A 145 -2.26 -15.78 3.15
C TYR A 145 -3.53 -16.13 2.38
N SER A 146 -3.42 -16.48 1.10
CA SER A 146 -4.56 -16.81 0.23
C SER A 146 -5.44 -17.93 0.81
N GLY A 147 -4.82 -18.98 1.36
CA GLY A 147 -5.54 -20.11 1.97
C GLY A 147 -6.43 -19.68 3.15
N PRO A 148 -5.86 -19.10 4.22
CA PRO A 148 -6.64 -18.59 5.36
C PRO A 148 -7.72 -17.57 4.97
N ILE A 149 -7.40 -16.62 4.09
CA ILE A 149 -8.37 -15.62 3.60
C ILE A 149 -9.52 -16.30 2.87
N GLY A 150 -9.22 -17.27 2.00
CA GLY A 150 -10.23 -18.05 1.29
C GLY A 150 -11.13 -18.85 2.23
N GLY A 151 -10.54 -19.48 3.25
CA GLY A 151 -11.30 -20.20 4.28
C GLY A 151 -12.26 -19.30 5.05
N LEU A 152 -11.79 -18.11 5.48
CA LEU A 152 -12.63 -17.12 6.15
C LEU A 152 -13.79 -16.64 5.26
N ALA A 153 -13.53 -16.41 3.97
CA ALA A 153 -14.56 -16.00 3.02
C ALA A 153 -15.67 -17.06 2.87
N ILE A 154 -15.29 -18.34 2.77
CA ILE A 154 -16.26 -19.46 2.70
C ILE A 154 -17.06 -19.56 4.00
N PHE A 155 -16.42 -19.39 5.14
CA PHE A 155 -17.10 -19.40 6.44
C PHE A 155 -18.15 -18.28 6.54
N ILE A 156 -17.78 -17.05 6.18
CA ILE A 156 -18.69 -15.90 6.16
C ILE A 156 -19.86 -16.16 5.20
N PHE A 157 -19.61 -16.76 4.03
CA PHE A 157 -20.66 -17.11 3.07
C PHE A 157 -21.72 -18.04 3.68
N PHE A 158 -21.32 -19.10 4.39
CA PHE A 158 -22.28 -19.99 5.05
C PHE A 158 -23.02 -19.32 6.20
N LEU A 159 -22.37 -18.44 6.96
CA LEU A 159 -23.04 -17.66 7.99
C LEU A 159 -24.13 -16.75 7.41
N LEU A 160 -23.84 -16.08 6.29
CA LEU A 160 -24.82 -15.24 5.61
C LEU A 160 -26.00 -16.06 5.07
N LEU A 161 -25.76 -17.24 4.50
CA LEU A 161 -26.83 -18.14 4.06
C LEU A 161 -27.72 -18.57 5.24
N PHE A 162 -27.12 -18.96 6.36
CA PHE A 162 -27.85 -19.33 7.56
C PHE A 162 -28.71 -18.16 8.07
N ALA A 163 -28.16 -16.95 8.12
CA ALA A 163 -28.88 -15.74 8.53
C ALA A 163 -30.09 -15.45 7.62
N ILE A 164 -29.95 -15.64 6.31
CA ILE A 164 -31.06 -15.47 5.35
C ILE A 164 -32.15 -16.51 5.62
N VAL A 165 -31.79 -17.79 5.79
CA VAL A 165 -32.76 -18.86 6.08
C VAL A 165 -33.52 -18.57 7.38
N CYS A 166 -32.82 -18.22 8.47
CA CYS A 166 -33.44 -17.86 9.74
C CYS A 166 -34.38 -16.66 9.59
N SER A 167 -33.96 -15.62 8.83
CA SER A 167 -34.78 -14.44 8.57
C SER A 167 -36.08 -14.81 7.84
N VAL A 168 -36.02 -15.66 6.81
CA VAL A 168 -37.21 -16.12 6.07
C VAL A 168 -38.12 -16.96 6.96
N LEU A 169 -37.57 -17.84 7.80
CA LEU A 169 -38.35 -18.66 8.73
C LEU A 169 -39.07 -17.78 9.78
N LEU A 170 -38.39 -16.77 10.33
CA LEU A 170 -38.98 -15.81 11.25
C LEU A 170 -40.11 -15.02 10.60
N LEU A 171 -39.90 -14.48 9.40
CA LEU A 171 -40.93 -13.74 8.66
C LEU A 171 -42.16 -14.61 8.35
N ARG A 172 -41.94 -15.87 7.94
CA ARG A 172 -43.05 -16.83 7.73
C ARG A 172 -43.81 -17.12 9.01
N ASN A 173 -43.12 -17.24 10.14
CA ASN A 173 -43.77 -17.49 11.43
C ASN A 173 -44.60 -16.29 11.89
N MET A 174 -44.07 -15.07 11.73
CA MET A 174 -44.81 -13.84 12.03
C MET A 174 -46.05 -13.68 11.16
N ASP A 175 -45.96 -13.94 9.85
CA ASP A 175 -47.12 -13.87 8.94
C ASP A 175 -48.21 -14.88 9.34
N ARG A 176 -47.82 -16.12 9.69
CA ARG A 176 -48.76 -17.12 10.21
C ARG A 176 -49.43 -16.66 11.50
N SER A 177 -48.66 -16.13 12.45
CA SER A 177 -49.20 -15.62 13.72
C SER A 177 -50.18 -14.47 13.50
N MET A 178 -49.91 -13.55 12.56
CA MET A 178 -50.83 -12.46 12.23
C MET A 178 -52.11 -12.94 11.56
N ARG A 179 -52.04 -13.98 10.72
CA ARG A 179 -53.24 -14.58 10.11
C ARG A 179 -54.14 -15.25 11.15
N GLN A 180 -53.55 -16.00 12.10
CA GLN A 180 -54.30 -16.63 13.19
C GLN A 180 -54.98 -15.60 14.10
N ALA A 181 -54.32 -14.47 14.38
CA ALA A 181 -54.90 -13.38 15.18
C ALA A 181 -56.08 -12.65 14.49
N LYS A 182 -56.28 -12.80 13.18
CA LYS A 182 -57.33 -12.13 12.40
C LYS A 182 -58.59 -12.98 12.19
N VAL A 183 -58.63 -14.24 12.61
CA VAL A 183 -59.83 -15.07 12.52
C VAL A 183 -60.73 -14.74 13.73
N PRO A 184 -61.88 -14.07 13.56
CA PRO A 184 -62.82 -13.85 14.66
C PRO A 184 -63.53 -15.15 15.00
N LEU A 185 -63.77 -15.37 16.31
CA LEU A 185 -64.63 -16.43 16.83
C LEU A 185 -66.05 -16.33 16.27
#